data_AF-A0A966DSA0-F1
#
_entry.id   AF-A0A966DSA0-F1
#
_cell.length_a   1.000
_cell.length_b   1.000
_cell.length_c   1.000
_cell.angle_alpha   90.00
_cell.angle_beta   90.00
_cell.angle_gamma   90.00
#
_symmetry.space_group_name_H-M   'P 1'
#
loop_
_entity.id
_entity.type
_entity.pdbx_description
1 polymer ?
#
loop_
_entity_poly.entity_id
_entity_poly.type
_entity_poly.pdbx_seq_one_letter_code
_entity_poly.pdbx_strand_id
1 'polypeptide(L)'
;MAINFPTSLDSFDNVTNDTDVRNTHPTLHNDINDAVEKLQEKVGIDSSANANSLDYKVTNLDTTKFDTADFDTYFDTALATKDTGDLSEGINLYYTQARFDTAFGLKDTGDLTEGTNLYYTEDRFDTRLATKDTDDLSEGLSNLYYTETRVSANTDVNANTGARHNAVTVLDSSEIDFTLTGQQITASLKAGSIDETKLDTSVNESLDLADSSLQSGDNISLLNNNTGYITNISTFDTGDLTEGTNLYYTQDRFDTAFGLKTTTNLTEGTNLYYTEARVSANTDVSANTSARHTHSNKTNLDEINQDLATTDDVSFNSVSATLNGIDKAVITKLYQPDGTNPFVYTDNGGSLHIDGDITQSGST
;
A
#
# COMPACT_ATOMS: atom_id res chain seq x y z
N MET A 1 147.08 -82.73 -1.51
CA MET A 1 146.60 -83.78 -0.59
C MET A 1 145.24 -83.32 -0.10
N ALA A 2 144.17 -84.09 -0.32
CA ALA A 2 142.95 -83.86 0.43
C ALA A 2 143.32 -84.12 1.90
N ILE A 3 143.29 -83.06 2.70
CA ILE A 3 143.55 -83.16 4.15
C ILE A 3 142.22 -83.66 4.71
N ASN A 4 142.04 -84.98 4.80
CA ASN A 4 140.90 -85.52 5.50
C ASN A 4 141.09 -85.18 6.99
N PHE A 5 140.06 -84.61 7.62
CA PHE A 5 140.08 -84.41 9.06
C PHE A 5 140.22 -85.77 9.78
N PRO A 6 140.91 -85.83 10.92
CA PRO A 6 141.15 -87.08 11.63
C PRO A 6 139.83 -87.68 12.12
N THR A 7 139.64 -89.00 11.95
CA THR A 7 138.45 -89.74 12.41
C THR A 7 138.64 -90.43 13.76
N SER A 8 139.85 -90.36 14.32
CA SER A 8 140.23 -90.87 15.65
C SER A 8 141.30 -89.97 16.26
N LEU A 9 141.37 -89.92 17.59
CA LEU A 9 142.51 -89.31 18.26
C LEU A 9 143.74 -90.17 17.99
N ASP A 10 144.88 -89.54 17.70
CA ASP A 10 146.13 -90.28 17.63
C ASP A 10 146.59 -90.61 19.06
N SER A 11 147.25 -91.76 19.20
CA SER A 11 147.96 -92.12 20.42
C SER A 11 149.40 -92.40 20.01
N PHE A 12 150.27 -91.45 20.32
CA PHE A 12 151.68 -91.51 19.99
C PHE A 12 152.43 -92.17 21.14
N ASP A 13 153.20 -93.22 20.83
CA ASP A 13 154.07 -93.85 21.83
C ASP A 13 155.29 -92.96 22.10
N ASN A 14 155.39 -92.45 23.34
CA ASN A 14 156.56 -91.70 23.78
C ASN A 14 157.79 -92.61 23.98
N VAL A 15 158.94 -92.20 23.43
CA VAL A 15 160.19 -92.96 23.49
C VAL A 15 160.86 -92.83 24.86
N THR A 16 161.29 -93.95 25.46
CA THR A 16 161.67 -94.03 26.89
C THR A 16 163.16 -94.12 27.20
N ASN A 17 164.07 -94.11 26.20
CA ASN A 17 165.50 -94.33 26.43
C ASN A 17 166.40 -93.26 25.78
N ASP A 18 166.92 -92.31 26.57
CA ASP A 18 168.24 -91.68 26.31
C ASP A 18 168.81 -91.00 27.58
N THR A 19 170.12 -91.14 27.79
CA THR A 19 170.87 -90.78 29.01
C THR A 19 171.76 -89.54 28.85
N ASP A 20 171.33 -88.50 28.13
CA ASP A 20 172.07 -87.23 27.99
C ASP A 20 171.35 -86.04 28.65
N VAL A 21 172.09 -85.19 29.36
CA VAL A 21 171.63 -84.26 30.41
C VAL A 21 171.25 -82.89 29.85
N ARG A 22 170.86 -82.82 28.57
CA ARG A 22 170.41 -81.60 27.87
C ARG A 22 169.25 -82.02 26.96
N ASN A 23 168.01 -81.62 27.29
CA ASN A 23 166.73 -82.02 26.66
C ASN A 23 166.95 -82.78 25.33
N THR A 24 167.01 -84.11 25.42
CA THR A 24 167.45 -84.96 24.31
C THR A 24 166.44 -84.88 23.17
N HIS A 25 166.85 -85.10 21.92
CA HIS A 25 165.93 -85.12 20.78
C HIS A 25 164.65 -85.96 21.02
N PRO A 26 164.71 -87.13 21.72
CA PRO A 26 163.55 -87.87 22.21
C PRO A 26 162.55 -87.08 23.07
N THR A 27 163.03 -86.20 23.96
CA THR A 27 162.15 -85.40 24.84
C THR A 27 161.33 -84.40 24.03
N LEU A 28 161.92 -83.81 22.99
CA LEU A 28 161.19 -82.92 22.08
C LEU A 28 160.11 -83.66 21.29
N HIS A 29 160.36 -84.91 20.86
CA HIS A 29 159.32 -85.73 20.22
C HIS A 29 158.19 -86.06 21.18
N ASN A 30 158.52 -86.41 22.43
CA ASN A 30 157.49 -86.67 23.45
C ASN A 30 156.67 -85.41 23.77
N ASP A 31 157.30 -84.25 23.91
CA ASP A 31 156.60 -82.97 24.13
C ASP A 31 155.67 -82.61 22.95
N ILE A 32 156.12 -82.87 21.71
CA ILE A 32 155.31 -82.65 20.51
C ILE A 32 154.14 -83.63 20.48
N ASN A 33 154.38 -84.92 20.77
CA ASN A 33 153.33 -85.94 20.83
C ASN A 33 152.27 -85.56 21.85
N ASP A 34 152.66 -85.26 23.09
CA ASP A 34 151.75 -84.82 24.16
C ASP A 34 150.97 -83.55 23.77
N ALA A 35 151.61 -82.60 23.09
CA ALA A 35 150.97 -81.37 22.63
C ALA A 35 149.96 -81.64 21.50
N VAL A 36 150.30 -82.51 20.55
CA VAL A 36 149.40 -82.91 19.45
C VAL A 36 148.20 -83.66 20.01
N GLU A 37 148.40 -84.61 20.92
CA GLU A 37 147.30 -85.34 21.58
C GLU A 37 146.35 -84.38 22.31
N LYS A 38 146.87 -83.47 23.12
CA LYS A 38 146.04 -82.45 23.81
C LYS A 38 145.33 -81.51 22.85
N LEU A 39 145.96 -81.14 21.73
CA LEU A 39 145.32 -80.32 20.70
C LEU A 39 144.21 -81.10 20.00
N GLN A 40 144.42 -82.37 19.69
CA GLN A 40 143.39 -83.24 19.11
C GLN A 40 142.23 -83.46 20.08
N GLU A 41 142.48 -83.62 21.38
CA GLU A 41 141.41 -83.66 22.39
C GLU A 41 140.60 -82.36 22.42
N LYS A 42 141.26 -81.21 22.26
CA LYS A 42 140.61 -79.90 22.33
C LYS A 42 139.84 -79.54 21.05
N VAL A 43 140.42 -79.83 19.89
CA VAL A 43 139.80 -79.59 18.58
C VAL A 43 138.70 -80.62 18.34
N GLY A 44 138.96 -81.88 18.66
CA GLY A 44 138.11 -83.01 18.31
C GLY A 44 138.52 -83.64 16.99
N ILE A 45 138.00 -84.84 16.77
CA ILE A 45 137.99 -85.52 15.46
C ILE A 45 136.86 -84.95 14.59
N ASP A 46 136.85 -85.27 13.31
CA ASP A 46 135.71 -84.97 12.43
C ASP A 46 134.42 -85.57 12.99
N SER A 47 133.37 -84.76 13.11
CA SER A 47 132.11 -85.12 13.75
C SER A 47 132.31 -85.65 15.18
N SER A 48 133.16 -84.98 15.96
CA SER A 48 133.49 -85.39 17.32
C SER A 48 132.24 -85.52 18.18
N ALA A 49 132.09 -86.65 18.88
CA ALA A 49 131.05 -86.83 19.89
C ALA A 49 131.41 -86.20 21.25
N ASN A 50 132.62 -85.65 21.41
CA ASN A 50 133.06 -85.05 22.67
C ASN A 50 132.51 -83.63 22.81
N ALA A 51 131.57 -83.44 23.73
CA ALA A 51 130.92 -82.16 23.99
C ALA A 51 131.89 -81.00 24.34
N ASN A 52 133.11 -81.32 24.79
CA ASN A 52 134.12 -80.31 25.12
C ASN A 52 134.99 -79.89 23.93
N SER A 53 135.01 -80.70 22.86
CA SER A 53 135.78 -80.42 21.64
C SER A 53 135.23 -79.20 20.89
N LEU A 54 136.08 -78.58 20.08
CA LEU A 54 135.69 -77.45 19.25
C LEU A 54 134.78 -77.89 18.10
N ASP A 55 135.09 -79.02 17.46
CA ASP A 55 134.31 -79.61 16.37
C ASP A 55 132.85 -79.85 16.78
N TYR A 56 132.62 -80.47 17.93
CA TYR A 56 131.26 -80.65 18.48
C TYR A 56 130.55 -79.32 18.71
N LYS A 57 131.22 -78.34 19.32
CA LYS A 57 130.60 -77.04 19.64
C LYS A 57 130.24 -76.24 18.40
N VAL A 58 131.11 -76.25 17.40
CA VAL A 58 130.87 -75.56 16.12
C VAL A 58 129.72 -76.25 15.40
N THR A 59 129.75 -77.58 15.28
CA THR A 59 128.66 -78.35 14.69
C THR A 59 127.34 -78.09 15.39
N ASN A 60 127.31 -78.08 16.72
CA ASN A 60 126.09 -77.80 17.49
C ASN A 60 125.60 -76.36 17.32
N LEU A 61 126.49 -75.38 17.18
CA LEU A 61 126.07 -74.00 16.88
C LEU A 61 125.46 -73.89 15.48
N ASP A 62 126.06 -74.56 14.50
CA ASP A 62 125.55 -74.61 13.13
C ASP A 62 124.14 -75.23 13.09
N THR A 63 123.92 -76.31 13.86
CA THR A 63 122.62 -76.99 13.91
C THR A 63 121.57 -76.37 14.85
N THR A 64 121.94 -75.53 15.82
CA THR A 64 120.97 -75.01 16.83
C THR A 64 120.84 -73.49 16.87
N LYS A 65 121.68 -72.76 16.14
CA LYS A 65 121.63 -71.29 16.09
C LYS A 65 121.57 -70.74 14.68
N PHE A 66 122.03 -71.52 13.70
CA PHE A 66 121.99 -71.17 12.29
C PHE A 66 121.10 -72.11 11.47
N ASP A 67 120.33 -72.99 12.13
CA ASP A 67 119.30 -73.75 11.44
C ASP A 67 118.20 -72.79 10.95
N THR A 68 117.85 -72.91 9.68
CA THR A 68 116.82 -72.10 9.02
C THR A 68 115.48 -72.27 9.74
N ALA A 69 115.20 -73.46 10.29
CA ALA A 69 113.99 -73.74 11.06
C ALA A 69 113.87 -72.90 12.34
N ASP A 70 114.98 -72.59 13.01
CA ASP A 70 114.97 -71.79 14.25
C ASP A 70 114.71 -70.30 13.96
N PHE A 71 115.25 -69.78 12.84
CA PHE A 71 114.95 -68.41 12.39
C PHE A 71 113.48 -68.26 12.01
N ASP A 72 112.95 -69.20 11.22
CA ASP A 72 111.54 -69.21 10.82
C ASP A 72 110.62 -69.30 12.06
N THR A 73 110.94 -70.18 13.01
CA THR A 73 110.15 -70.33 14.23
C THR A 73 110.11 -69.05 15.07
N TYR A 74 111.24 -68.36 15.22
CA TYR A 74 111.29 -67.10 15.98
C TYR A 74 110.55 -65.98 15.28
N PHE A 75 110.73 -65.85 13.95
CA PHE A 75 110.03 -64.86 13.15
C PHE A 75 108.52 -65.10 13.16
N ASP A 76 108.07 -66.33 12.92
CA ASP A 76 106.65 -66.71 12.92
C ASP A 76 106.01 -66.49 14.29
N THR A 77 106.73 -66.84 15.37
CA THR A 77 106.25 -66.58 16.74
C THR A 77 106.07 -65.07 16.99
N ALA A 78 107.03 -64.25 16.56
CA ALA A 78 106.94 -62.81 16.71
C ALA A 78 105.81 -62.23 15.83
N LEU A 79 105.69 -62.67 14.58
CA LEU A 79 104.67 -62.21 13.64
C LEU A 79 103.26 -62.64 14.06
N ALA A 80 103.10 -63.81 14.68
CA ALA A 80 101.81 -64.28 15.20
C ALA A 80 101.27 -63.41 16.35
N THR A 81 102.12 -62.61 17.01
CA THR A 81 101.68 -61.61 18.00
C THR A 81 101.27 -60.28 17.37
N LYS A 82 101.40 -60.14 16.04
CA LYS A 82 101.08 -58.94 15.30
C LYS A 82 99.75 -59.08 14.60
N ASP A 83 98.98 -58.00 14.58
CA ASP A 83 97.78 -57.89 13.77
C ASP A 83 97.86 -56.65 12.86
N THR A 84 96.77 -56.37 12.15
CA THR A 84 96.69 -55.19 11.28
C THR A 84 96.83 -53.86 12.04
N GLY A 85 96.57 -53.83 13.35
CA GLY A 85 96.75 -52.65 14.20
C GLY A 85 98.21 -52.35 14.54
N ASP A 86 99.11 -53.33 14.46
CA ASP A 86 100.56 -53.12 14.60
C ASP A 86 101.22 -52.53 13.33
N LEU A 87 100.50 -52.53 12.21
CA LEU A 87 101.00 -52.06 10.92
C LEU A 87 100.54 -50.60 10.67
N SER A 88 101.45 -49.79 10.10
CA SER A 88 101.08 -48.44 9.67
C SER A 88 100.22 -48.49 8.41
N GLU A 89 99.06 -47.83 8.44
CA GLU A 89 98.08 -47.84 7.34
C GLU A 89 98.54 -47.07 6.09
N GLY A 90 99.34 -46.02 6.26
CA GLY A 90 99.72 -45.15 5.13
C GLY A 90 98.50 -44.65 4.35
N ILE A 91 98.44 -44.95 3.06
CA ILE A 91 97.30 -44.60 2.17
C ILE A 91 96.19 -45.66 2.16
N ASN A 92 96.46 -46.89 2.63
CA ASN A 92 95.49 -47.97 2.67
C ASN A 92 94.92 -48.07 4.07
N LEU A 93 93.71 -47.57 4.25
CA LEU A 93 93.03 -47.60 5.54
C LEU A 93 92.47 -49.01 5.81
N TYR A 94 92.78 -49.60 6.96
CA TYR A 94 92.14 -50.86 7.36
C TYR A 94 90.67 -50.62 7.67
N TYR A 95 89.85 -51.64 7.41
CA TYR A 95 88.44 -51.63 7.74
C TYR A 95 88.27 -51.52 9.27
N THR A 96 87.50 -50.53 9.70
CA THR A 96 86.98 -50.47 11.06
C THR A 96 85.50 -50.12 10.99
N GLN A 97 84.71 -50.63 11.94
CA GLN A 97 83.28 -50.35 11.99
C GLN A 97 83.01 -48.84 12.02
N ALA A 98 83.79 -48.08 12.79
CA ALA A 98 83.67 -46.63 12.87
C ALA A 98 83.92 -45.91 11.52
N ARG A 99 84.90 -46.36 10.73
CA ARG A 99 85.16 -45.79 9.39
C ARG A 99 84.06 -46.13 8.40
N PHE A 100 83.57 -47.37 8.45
CA PHE A 100 82.43 -47.78 7.65
C PHE A 100 81.19 -46.94 8.01
N ASP A 101 80.86 -46.83 9.29
CA ASP A 101 79.70 -46.06 9.78
C ASP A 101 79.82 -44.58 9.41
N THR A 102 81.03 -44.01 9.49
CA THR A 102 81.28 -42.62 9.06
C THR A 102 81.06 -42.48 7.55
N ALA A 103 81.61 -43.38 6.74
CA ALA A 103 81.46 -43.33 5.29
C ALA A 103 80.02 -43.57 4.85
N PHE A 104 79.33 -44.50 5.50
CA PHE A 104 77.94 -44.85 5.23
C PHE A 104 76.97 -43.78 5.75
N GLY A 105 77.25 -43.14 6.88
CA GLY A 105 76.43 -42.04 7.42
C GLY A 105 76.46 -40.77 6.57
N LEU A 106 77.42 -40.65 5.65
CA LEU A 106 77.44 -39.60 4.62
C LEU A 106 76.59 -39.96 3.39
N LYS A 107 76.08 -41.19 3.32
CA LYS A 107 75.22 -41.65 2.23
C LYS A 107 73.77 -41.40 2.56
N ASP A 108 73.00 -41.00 1.57
CA ASP A 108 71.55 -40.97 1.64
C ASP A 108 70.93 -41.94 0.63
N THR A 109 69.60 -41.93 0.53
CA THR A 109 68.88 -42.79 -0.42
C THR A 109 69.20 -42.46 -1.88
N GLY A 110 69.70 -41.25 -2.18
CA GLY A 110 70.14 -40.86 -3.52
C GLY A 110 71.47 -41.47 -3.95
N ASP A 111 72.32 -41.86 -3.00
CA ASP A 111 73.56 -42.61 -3.29
C ASP A 111 73.31 -44.09 -3.62
N LEU A 112 72.12 -44.60 -3.32
CA LEU A 112 71.75 -46.00 -3.53
C LEU A 112 70.99 -46.17 -4.84
N THR A 113 71.33 -47.22 -5.60
CA THR A 113 70.55 -47.57 -6.79
C THR A 113 69.21 -48.18 -6.38
N GLU A 114 68.11 -47.54 -6.79
CA GLU A 114 66.73 -47.91 -6.42
C GLU A 114 66.24 -49.26 -7.01
N GLY A 115 66.78 -49.69 -8.15
CA GLY A 115 66.30 -50.89 -8.84
C GLY A 115 64.79 -50.82 -9.12
N THR A 116 64.03 -51.82 -8.68
CA THR A 116 62.56 -51.85 -8.81
C THR A 116 61.82 -51.17 -7.66
N ASN A 117 62.49 -50.90 -6.53
CA ASN A 117 61.90 -50.27 -5.36
C ASN A 117 62.27 -48.78 -5.35
N LEU A 118 61.36 -47.97 -5.88
CA LEU A 118 61.57 -46.55 -6.07
C LEU A 118 61.32 -45.79 -4.77
N TYR A 119 62.19 -44.85 -4.41
CA TYR A 119 61.97 -44.00 -3.23
C TYR A 119 60.83 -42.99 -3.50
N TYR A 120 60.12 -42.61 -2.43
CA TYR A 120 59.12 -41.57 -2.52
C TYR A 120 59.79 -40.22 -2.83
N THR A 121 59.27 -39.54 -3.85
CA THR A 121 59.57 -38.13 -4.14
C THR A 121 58.25 -37.48 -4.54
N GLU A 122 58.08 -36.19 -4.24
CA GLU A 122 56.87 -35.47 -4.63
C GLU A 122 56.66 -35.53 -6.14
N ASP A 123 57.73 -35.34 -6.94
CA ASP A 123 57.65 -35.44 -8.41
C ASP A 123 57.09 -36.79 -8.91
N ARG A 124 57.48 -37.91 -8.30
CA ARG A 124 56.97 -39.25 -8.69
C ARG A 124 55.53 -39.45 -8.23
N PHE A 125 55.21 -38.97 -7.03
CA PHE A 125 53.85 -39.00 -6.52
C PHE A 125 52.93 -38.17 -7.42
N ASP A 126 53.31 -36.93 -7.73
CA ASP A 126 52.59 -36.02 -8.60
C ASP A 126 52.45 -36.56 -10.02
N THR A 127 53.53 -37.13 -10.58
CA THR A 127 53.47 -37.80 -11.90
C THR A 127 52.46 -38.94 -11.90
N ARG A 128 52.43 -39.76 -10.84
CA ARG A 128 51.48 -40.87 -10.74
C ARG A 128 50.06 -40.37 -10.48
N LEU A 129 49.88 -39.37 -9.63
CA LEU A 129 48.58 -38.79 -9.32
C LEU A 129 47.99 -38.05 -10.53
N ALA A 130 48.82 -37.42 -11.37
CA ALA A 130 48.38 -36.76 -12.60
C ALA A 130 47.80 -37.73 -13.65
N THR A 131 48.04 -39.04 -13.51
CA THR A 131 47.39 -40.09 -14.32
C THR A 131 46.05 -40.55 -13.75
N LYS A 132 45.60 -39.95 -12.64
CA LYS A 132 44.40 -40.30 -11.92
C LYS A 132 43.37 -39.19 -12.03
N ASP A 133 42.12 -39.57 -12.14
CA ASP A 133 40.99 -38.67 -12.00
C ASP A 133 40.13 -39.07 -10.80
N THR A 134 38.97 -38.45 -10.65
CA THR A 134 38.04 -38.78 -9.56
C THR A 134 37.45 -40.18 -9.67
N ASP A 135 37.49 -40.83 -10.83
CA ASP A 135 36.98 -42.20 -11.02
C ASP A 135 37.95 -43.25 -10.46
N ASP A 136 39.24 -42.92 -10.35
CA ASP A 136 40.25 -43.77 -9.71
C ASP A 136 40.18 -43.74 -8.17
N LEU A 137 39.48 -42.76 -7.58
CA LEU A 137 39.39 -42.60 -6.12
C LEU A 137 38.09 -43.20 -5.59
N SER A 138 38.20 -44.09 -4.61
CA SER A 138 37.03 -44.59 -3.88
C SER A 138 36.48 -43.51 -2.95
N GLU A 139 35.17 -43.31 -3.01
CA GLU A 139 34.47 -42.33 -2.18
C GLU A 139 34.21 -42.84 -0.76
N GLY A 140 34.28 -41.93 0.21
CA GLY A 140 33.88 -42.20 1.60
C GLY A 140 32.37 -42.09 1.82
N LEU A 141 31.91 -42.16 3.08
CA LEU A 141 30.47 -42.09 3.40
C LEU A 141 29.89 -40.67 3.50
N SER A 142 30.74 -39.65 3.64
CA SER A 142 30.29 -38.28 3.97
C SER A 142 30.42 -37.28 2.82
N ASN A 143 31.53 -37.35 2.08
CA ASN A 143 31.79 -36.47 0.94
C ASN A 143 31.83 -37.33 -0.32
N LEU A 144 30.80 -37.17 -1.15
CA LEU A 144 30.63 -37.87 -2.41
C LEU A 144 30.88 -36.89 -3.57
N TYR A 145 31.53 -37.36 -4.61
CA TYR A 145 31.63 -36.72 -5.92
C TYR A 145 30.24 -36.50 -6.51
N TYR A 146 30.15 -35.42 -7.28
CA TYR A 146 28.97 -35.12 -8.08
C TYR A 146 28.79 -36.21 -9.13
N THR A 147 27.58 -36.77 -9.21
CA THR A 147 27.13 -37.59 -10.33
C THR A 147 25.70 -37.21 -10.67
N GLU A 148 25.35 -37.23 -11.96
CA GLU A 148 23.97 -36.97 -12.38
C GLU A 148 22.97 -37.92 -11.73
N THR A 149 23.38 -39.17 -11.49
CA THR A 149 22.58 -40.16 -10.75
C THR A 149 22.26 -39.70 -9.33
N ARG A 150 23.23 -39.14 -8.59
CA ARG A 150 22.99 -38.63 -7.22
C ARG A 150 22.13 -37.39 -7.22
N VAL A 151 22.35 -36.48 -8.16
CA VAL A 151 21.52 -35.28 -8.30
C VAL A 151 20.08 -35.65 -8.64
N SER A 152 19.90 -36.61 -9.56
CA SER A 152 18.58 -37.14 -9.93
C SER A 152 17.95 -38.00 -8.82
N ALA A 153 18.72 -38.50 -7.86
CA ALA A 153 18.19 -39.21 -6.69
C ALA A 153 17.91 -38.26 -5.51
N ASN A 154 18.46 -37.04 -5.53
CA ASN A 154 18.22 -36.04 -4.50
C ASN A 154 16.77 -35.57 -4.58
N THR A 155 16.00 -35.89 -3.53
CA THR A 155 14.57 -35.60 -3.46
C THR A 155 14.26 -34.11 -3.54
N ASP A 156 15.13 -33.25 -3.00
CA ASP A 156 14.92 -31.80 -3.01
C ASP A 156 15.15 -31.22 -4.41
N VAL A 157 16.18 -31.70 -5.12
CA VAL A 157 16.43 -31.32 -6.52
C VAL A 157 15.28 -31.77 -7.41
N ASN A 158 14.80 -33.00 -7.22
CA ASN A 158 13.66 -33.53 -7.95
C ASN A 158 12.38 -32.72 -7.68
N ALA A 159 12.10 -32.42 -6.41
CA ALA A 159 10.95 -31.61 -6.03
C ALA A 159 11.02 -30.21 -6.65
N ASN A 160 12.18 -29.56 -6.58
CA ASN A 160 12.39 -28.24 -7.18
C ASN A 160 12.23 -28.27 -8.71
N THR A 161 12.78 -29.30 -9.37
CA THR A 161 12.66 -29.45 -10.82
C THR A 161 11.21 -29.69 -11.24
N GLY A 162 10.46 -30.51 -10.50
CA GLY A 162 9.04 -30.76 -10.73
C GLY A 162 8.14 -29.57 -10.43
N ALA A 163 8.54 -28.68 -9.52
CA ALA A 163 7.81 -27.45 -9.20
C ALA A 163 7.99 -26.34 -10.25
N ARG A 164 8.90 -26.51 -11.22
CA ARG A 164 9.05 -25.56 -12.32
C ARG A 164 7.78 -25.56 -13.17
N HIS A 165 7.18 -24.39 -13.34
CA HIS A 165 6.09 -24.20 -14.29
C HIS A 165 6.64 -23.81 -15.67
N ASN A 166 5.91 -24.18 -16.73
CA ASN A 166 6.17 -23.65 -18.07
C ASN A 166 5.87 -22.15 -18.11
N ALA A 167 6.42 -21.44 -19.11
CA ALA A 167 6.07 -20.05 -19.37
C ALA A 167 4.54 -19.89 -19.47
N VAL A 168 3.97 -19.03 -18.62
CA VAL A 168 2.53 -18.76 -18.56
C VAL A 168 2.22 -17.63 -19.53
N THR A 169 1.58 -17.95 -20.66
CA THR A 169 1.02 -16.96 -21.58
C THR A 169 -0.47 -16.83 -21.33
N VAL A 170 -0.92 -15.63 -21.00
CA VAL A 170 -2.34 -15.28 -20.90
C VAL A 170 -2.74 -14.65 -22.22
N LEU A 171 -3.67 -15.27 -22.94
CA LEU A 171 -4.33 -14.65 -24.08
C LEU A 171 -5.73 -14.20 -23.65
N ASP A 172 -5.94 -12.89 -23.60
CA ASP A 172 -7.27 -12.29 -23.52
C ASP A 172 -7.91 -12.39 -24.92
N SER A 173 -8.97 -13.16 -25.07
CA SER A 173 -9.54 -13.39 -26.41
C SER A 173 -10.98 -12.92 -26.61
N SER A 174 -11.69 -12.40 -25.60
CA SER A 174 -12.82 -11.49 -25.86
C SER A 174 -13.50 -10.85 -24.63
N GLU A 175 -13.58 -11.50 -23.46
CA GLU A 175 -14.33 -10.92 -22.32
C GLU A 175 -13.86 -11.39 -20.91
N ILE A 176 -12.71 -12.09 -20.87
CA ILE A 176 -11.96 -12.65 -19.72
C ILE A 176 -12.47 -13.99 -19.14
N ASP A 177 -11.80 -15.09 -19.54
CA ASP A 177 -11.76 -16.37 -18.83
C ASP A 177 -10.31 -16.70 -18.45
N PHE A 178 -10.01 -16.77 -17.15
CA PHE A 178 -8.66 -17.01 -16.64
C PHE A 178 -8.67 -18.19 -15.67
N THR A 179 -8.19 -19.36 -16.11
CA THR A 179 -7.96 -20.50 -15.21
C THR A 179 -6.48 -20.88 -15.22
N LEU A 180 -5.81 -20.65 -14.08
CA LEU A 180 -4.49 -21.21 -13.81
C LEU A 180 -4.55 -21.99 -12.49
N THR A 181 -4.45 -23.31 -12.57
CA THR A 181 -4.45 -24.19 -11.40
C THR A 181 -3.08 -24.20 -10.73
N GLY A 182 -3.04 -23.92 -9.42
CA GLY A 182 -1.82 -24.09 -8.59
C GLY A 182 -0.95 -22.85 -8.38
N GLN A 183 -1.32 -21.66 -8.88
CA GLN A 183 -0.59 -20.40 -8.62
C GLN A 183 -1.56 -19.25 -8.28
N GLN A 184 -1.25 -18.44 -7.26
CA GLN A 184 -2.01 -17.24 -6.95
C GLN A 184 -1.61 -16.10 -7.91
N ILE A 185 -2.59 -15.50 -8.60
CA ILE A 185 -2.39 -14.28 -9.38
C ILE A 185 -3.20 -13.18 -8.72
N THR A 186 -2.52 -12.08 -8.34
CA THR A 186 -3.18 -10.87 -7.86
C THR A 186 -3.31 -9.90 -9.04
N ALA A 187 -4.54 -9.58 -9.42
CA ALA A 187 -4.85 -8.52 -10.37
C ALA A 187 -5.72 -7.46 -9.68
N SER A 188 -5.48 -6.19 -9.99
CA SER A 188 -6.32 -5.08 -9.55
C SER A 188 -6.86 -4.38 -10.78
N LEU A 189 -8.17 -4.10 -10.76
CA LEU A 189 -8.79 -3.24 -11.75
C LEU A 189 -8.19 -1.84 -11.58
N LYS A 190 -7.59 -1.27 -12.63
CA LYS A 190 -7.21 0.15 -12.60
C LYS A 190 -8.48 1.00 -12.68
N ALA A 191 -8.50 2.11 -11.96
CA ALA A 191 -9.58 3.08 -12.07
C ALA A 191 -9.73 3.53 -13.54
N GLY A 192 -10.95 3.48 -14.07
CA GLY A 192 -11.25 3.80 -15.48
C GLY A 192 -11.00 2.66 -16.49
N SER A 193 -10.63 1.46 -16.06
CA SER A 193 -10.48 0.30 -16.97
C SER A 193 -11.80 -0.35 -17.39
N ILE A 194 -12.90 -0.06 -16.68
CA ILE A 194 -14.26 -0.41 -17.06
C ILE A 194 -14.90 0.86 -17.62
N ASP A 195 -15.08 0.88 -18.93
CA ASP A 195 -15.78 1.92 -19.69
C ASP A 195 -17.15 1.35 -20.08
N GLU A 196 -18.17 2.19 -20.21
CA GLU A 196 -19.53 1.81 -20.62
C GLU A 196 -19.52 1.05 -21.95
N THR A 197 -18.59 1.40 -22.86
CA THR A 197 -18.39 0.70 -24.14
C THR A 197 -17.97 -0.77 -24.00
N LYS A 198 -17.51 -1.17 -22.82
CA LYS A 198 -17.07 -2.54 -22.49
C LYS A 198 -18.03 -3.27 -21.55
N LEU A 199 -19.16 -2.64 -21.24
CA LEU A 199 -20.21 -3.22 -20.42
C LEU A 199 -21.18 -3.97 -21.33
N ASP A 200 -21.78 -5.05 -20.83
CA ASP A 200 -22.72 -5.80 -21.65
C ASP A 200 -23.92 -4.92 -22.08
N THR A 201 -24.52 -5.27 -23.21
CA THR A 201 -25.61 -4.49 -23.81
C THR A 201 -26.76 -4.24 -22.83
N SER A 202 -27.08 -5.21 -21.96
CA SER A 202 -28.22 -5.11 -21.05
C SER A 202 -27.98 -4.13 -19.90
N VAL A 203 -26.75 -4.05 -19.40
CA VAL A 203 -26.37 -3.08 -18.37
C VAL A 203 -26.23 -1.70 -18.99
N ASN A 204 -25.69 -1.59 -20.22
CA ASN A 204 -25.62 -0.31 -20.92
C ASN A 204 -27.03 0.25 -21.20
N GLU A 205 -27.96 -0.60 -21.68
CA GLU A 205 -29.37 -0.24 -21.84
C GLU A 205 -30.02 0.21 -20.52
N SER A 206 -29.68 -0.45 -19.40
CA SER A 206 -30.22 -0.09 -18.09
C SER A 206 -29.70 1.25 -17.58
N LEU A 207 -28.42 1.57 -17.84
CA LEU A 207 -27.81 2.86 -17.48
C LEU A 207 -28.36 4.00 -18.35
N ASP A 208 -28.52 3.79 -19.65
CA ASP A 208 -29.15 4.77 -20.56
C ASP A 208 -30.60 5.10 -20.14
N LEU A 209 -31.35 4.08 -19.69
CA LEU A 209 -32.69 4.27 -19.14
C LEU A 209 -32.66 5.03 -17.80
N ALA A 210 -31.64 4.85 -16.98
CA ALA A 210 -31.48 5.57 -15.73
C ALA A 210 -31.15 7.05 -15.95
N ASP A 211 -30.29 7.35 -16.93
CA ASP A 211 -29.93 8.73 -17.33
C ASP A 211 -31.12 9.52 -17.88
N SER A 212 -32.07 8.83 -18.49
CA SER A 212 -33.29 9.43 -19.05
C SER A 212 -34.51 9.38 -18.10
N SER A 213 -34.33 8.83 -16.89
CA SER A 213 -35.39 8.72 -15.89
C SER A 213 -35.54 9.99 -15.04
N LEU A 214 -36.78 10.34 -14.67
CA LEU A 214 -37.05 11.40 -13.69
C LEU A 214 -36.72 10.90 -12.28
N GLN A 215 -35.81 11.60 -11.59
CA GLN A 215 -35.37 11.28 -10.24
C GLN A 215 -36.05 12.16 -9.18
N SER A 216 -36.07 11.68 -7.93
CA SER A 216 -36.61 12.44 -6.80
C SER A 216 -35.75 13.69 -6.56
N GLY A 217 -36.34 14.87 -6.71
CA GLY A 217 -35.64 16.16 -6.59
C GLY A 217 -35.36 16.86 -7.91
N ASP A 218 -35.62 16.21 -9.04
CA ASP A 218 -35.57 16.87 -10.34
C ASP A 218 -36.58 18.02 -10.40
N ASN A 219 -36.12 19.17 -10.89
CA ASN A 219 -36.94 20.36 -10.94
C ASN A 219 -37.88 20.30 -12.15
N ILE A 220 -39.11 19.86 -11.90
CA ILE A 220 -40.18 19.73 -12.89
C ILE A 220 -40.45 21.07 -13.63
N SER A 221 -40.10 22.22 -13.04
CA SER A 221 -40.24 23.56 -13.65
C SER A 221 -39.27 23.82 -14.82
N LEU A 222 -38.14 23.09 -14.88
CA LEU A 222 -37.16 23.16 -15.97
C LEU A 222 -37.50 22.21 -17.14
N LEU A 223 -38.53 21.36 -16.99
CA LEU A 223 -39.14 20.61 -18.09
C LEU A 223 -39.95 21.61 -18.95
N ASN A 224 -39.22 22.45 -19.68
CA ASN A 224 -39.79 23.13 -20.83
C ASN A 224 -40.40 22.07 -21.76
N ASN A 225 -41.50 22.41 -22.42
CA ASN A 225 -42.33 21.53 -23.26
C ASN A 225 -41.54 20.88 -24.42
N ASN A 226 -40.69 19.91 -24.10
CA ASN A 226 -40.04 19.03 -25.04
C ASN A 226 -40.95 17.81 -25.21
N THR A 227 -41.90 17.89 -26.14
CA THR A 227 -42.68 16.84 -26.84
C THR A 227 -43.08 15.51 -26.16
N GLY A 228 -42.89 15.31 -24.85
CA GLY A 228 -43.02 14.01 -24.20
C GLY A 228 -43.52 14.01 -22.75
N TYR A 229 -43.38 15.10 -21.99
CA TYR A 229 -43.67 15.06 -20.54
C TYR A 229 -45.06 15.60 -20.15
N ILE A 230 -45.52 16.68 -20.78
CA ILE A 230 -46.92 17.17 -20.67
C ILE A 230 -47.41 17.46 -22.08
N THR A 231 -47.65 16.40 -22.85
CA THR A 231 -48.07 16.51 -24.26
C THR A 231 -49.54 16.86 -24.41
N ASN A 232 -50.34 16.72 -23.35
CA ASN A 232 -51.76 17.00 -23.43
C ASN A 232 -52.36 17.49 -22.10
N ILE A 233 -52.72 18.76 -22.04
CA ILE A 233 -53.54 19.34 -20.97
C ILE A 233 -55.04 19.35 -21.32
N SER A 234 -55.40 19.00 -22.57
CA SER A 234 -56.79 19.05 -23.04
C SER A 234 -57.71 18.03 -22.39
N THR A 235 -57.16 17.06 -21.65
CA THR A 235 -57.93 16.08 -20.88
C THR A 235 -58.14 16.50 -19.43
N PHE A 236 -57.50 17.60 -19.00
CA PHE A 236 -57.67 18.15 -17.66
C PHE A 236 -58.59 19.36 -17.70
N ASP A 237 -59.47 19.48 -16.71
CA ASP A 237 -60.30 20.66 -16.51
C ASP A 237 -60.08 21.27 -15.12
N THR A 238 -60.86 22.30 -14.79
CA THR A 238 -60.74 22.96 -13.48
C THR A 238 -61.10 22.03 -12.30
N GLY A 239 -61.80 20.91 -12.53
CA GLY A 239 -62.11 19.91 -11.52
C GLY A 239 -60.92 19.03 -11.10
N ASP A 240 -59.89 18.92 -11.94
CA ASP A 240 -58.66 18.18 -11.61
C ASP A 240 -57.72 18.97 -10.69
N LEU A 241 -58.02 20.25 -10.47
CA LEU A 241 -57.25 21.14 -9.62
C LEU A 241 -57.94 21.34 -8.27
N THR A 242 -57.18 21.21 -7.19
CA THR A 242 -57.68 21.53 -5.85
C THR A 242 -57.83 23.05 -5.70
N GLU A 243 -59.05 23.52 -5.43
CA GLU A 243 -59.40 24.95 -5.38
C GLU A 243 -58.67 25.75 -4.29
N GLY A 244 -58.28 25.11 -3.18
CA GLY A 244 -57.65 25.81 -2.05
C GLY A 244 -58.46 27.02 -1.60
N THR A 245 -57.84 28.21 -1.56
CA THR A 245 -58.53 29.48 -1.25
C THR A 245 -59.18 30.15 -2.45
N ASN A 246 -58.87 29.74 -3.67
CA ASN A 246 -59.38 30.32 -4.92
C ASN A 246 -60.47 29.40 -5.48
N LEU A 247 -61.72 29.78 -5.26
CA LEU A 247 -62.88 29.02 -5.71
C LEU A 247 -63.13 29.21 -7.22
N TYR A 248 -63.30 28.13 -7.98
CA TYR A 248 -63.69 28.22 -9.39
C TYR A 248 -65.13 28.71 -9.51
N TYR A 249 -65.40 29.39 -10.63
CA TYR A 249 -66.74 29.84 -10.98
C TYR A 249 -67.63 28.63 -11.28
N THR A 250 -68.74 28.52 -10.57
CA THR A 250 -69.85 27.65 -10.93
C THR A 250 -71.14 28.45 -10.87
N GLN A 251 -72.13 28.06 -11.68
CA GLN A 251 -73.45 28.70 -11.68
C GLN A 251 -74.07 28.66 -10.28
N ASP A 252 -73.99 27.52 -9.59
CA ASP A 252 -74.51 27.35 -8.24
C ASP A 252 -73.86 28.28 -7.21
N ARG A 253 -72.53 28.50 -7.28
CA ARG A 253 -71.82 29.42 -6.37
C ARG A 253 -72.19 30.86 -6.64
N PHE A 254 -72.32 31.23 -7.91
CA PHE A 254 -72.80 32.55 -8.30
C PHE A 254 -74.22 32.78 -7.78
N ASP A 255 -75.14 31.82 -8.02
CA ASP A 255 -76.54 31.93 -7.60
C ASP A 255 -76.66 31.99 -6.07
N THR A 256 -75.85 31.21 -5.34
CA THR A 256 -75.77 31.27 -3.87
C THR A 256 -75.28 32.64 -3.39
N ALA A 257 -74.22 33.18 -4.00
CA ALA A 257 -73.66 34.49 -3.62
C ALA A 257 -74.60 35.65 -3.98
N PHE A 258 -75.29 35.55 -5.11
CA PHE A 258 -76.25 36.55 -5.58
C PHE A 258 -77.56 36.51 -4.81
N GLY A 259 -78.06 35.34 -4.44
CA GLY A 259 -79.28 35.16 -3.64
C GLY A 259 -79.23 35.80 -2.25
N LEU A 260 -78.02 36.08 -1.73
CA LEU A 260 -77.81 36.82 -0.48
C LEU A 260 -77.84 38.35 -0.65
N LYS A 261 -77.98 38.86 -1.88
CA LYS A 261 -78.01 40.30 -2.15
C LYS A 261 -79.45 40.82 -2.13
N THR A 262 -79.61 42.05 -1.68
CA THR A 262 -80.84 42.84 -1.76
C THR A 262 -80.61 44.05 -2.66
N THR A 263 -81.67 44.79 -2.99
CA THR A 263 -81.56 46.06 -3.73
C THR A 263 -80.66 47.08 -3.01
N THR A 264 -80.53 47.01 -1.69
CA THR A 264 -79.59 47.82 -0.89
C THR A 264 -78.12 47.54 -1.22
N ASN A 265 -77.78 46.36 -1.74
CA ASN A 265 -76.42 45.99 -2.10
C ASN A 265 -76.03 46.46 -3.52
N LEU A 266 -76.97 47.01 -4.29
CA LEU A 266 -76.74 47.52 -5.63
C LEU A 266 -76.57 49.04 -5.57
N THR A 267 -75.51 49.55 -6.19
CA THR A 267 -75.38 51.00 -6.41
C THR A 267 -76.41 51.44 -7.45
N GLU A 268 -77.31 52.33 -7.05
CA GLU A 268 -78.48 52.72 -7.84
C GLU A 268 -78.14 53.56 -9.09
N GLY A 269 -76.96 54.19 -9.14
CA GLY A 269 -76.55 55.03 -10.27
C GLY A 269 -77.57 56.14 -10.54
N THR A 270 -78.01 56.27 -11.80
CA THR A 270 -79.04 57.24 -12.21
C THR A 270 -80.47 56.78 -11.96
N ASN A 271 -80.69 55.51 -11.60
CA ASN A 271 -82.01 54.92 -11.40
C ASN A 271 -82.29 54.79 -9.90
N LEU A 272 -83.11 55.67 -9.33
CA LEU A 272 -83.41 55.66 -7.89
C LEU A 272 -84.50 54.63 -7.57
N TYR A 273 -84.20 53.66 -6.69
CA TYR A 273 -85.23 52.75 -6.18
C TYR A 273 -86.23 53.49 -5.29
N TYR A 274 -87.48 53.03 -5.30
CA TYR A 274 -88.56 53.57 -4.48
C TYR A 274 -88.23 53.45 -3.00
N THR A 275 -88.34 54.57 -2.27
CA THR A 275 -88.42 54.58 -0.81
C THR A 275 -89.40 55.65 -0.35
N GLU A 276 -90.12 55.37 0.75
CA GLU A 276 -91.05 56.33 1.36
C GLU A 276 -90.37 57.66 1.72
N ALA A 277 -89.10 57.60 2.15
CA ALA A 277 -88.30 58.78 2.45
C ALA A 277 -88.07 59.65 1.21
N ARG A 278 -87.83 59.07 0.02
CA ARG A 278 -87.65 59.82 -1.23
C ARG A 278 -88.95 60.43 -1.73
N VAL A 279 -90.06 59.72 -1.61
CA VAL A 279 -91.39 60.26 -1.95
C VAL A 279 -91.70 61.46 -1.05
N SER A 280 -91.42 61.36 0.24
CA SER A 280 -91.63 62.43 1.21
C SER A 280 -90.70 63.63 0.99
N ALA A 281 -89.46 63.39 0.57
CA ALA A 281 -88.48 64.43 0.25
C ALA A 281 -88.69 65.06 -1.14
N ASN A 282 -89.50 64.45 -2.02
CA ASN A 282 -89.85 65.04 -3.30
C ASN A 282 -90.71 66.28 -3.07
N THR A 283 -90.14 67.44 -3.35
CA THR A 283 -90.75 68.75 -3.11
C THR A 283 -92.06 68.95 -3.88
N ASP A 284 -92.20 68.35 -5.06
CA ASP A 284 -93.42 68.47 -5.87
C ASP A 284 -94.57 67.68 -5.25
N VAL A 285 -94.27 66.46 -4.76
CA VAL A 285 -95.24 65.63 -4.02
C VAL A 285 -95.64 66.29 -2.71
N SER A 286 -94.66 66.82 -1.98
CA SER A 286 -94.88 67.54 -0.71
C SER A 286 -95.74 68.80 -0.92
N ALA A 287 -95.42 69.61 -1.94
CA ALA A 287 -96.15 70.83 -2.27
C ALA A 287 -97.60 70.56 -2.71
N ASN A 288 -97.83 69.53 -3.53
CA ASN A 288 -99.17 69.12 -3.91
C ASN A 288 -100.00 68.68 -2.69
N THR A 289 -99.38 67.93 -1.78
CA THR A 289 -100.01 67.50 -0.52
C THR A 289 -100.38 68.71 0.36
N SER A 290 -99.53 69.74 0.44
CA SER A 290 -99.82 70.97 1.19
C SER A 290 -100.88 71.86 0.53
N ALA A 291 -100.84 72.04 -0.79
CA ALA A 291 -101.73 72.95 -1.52
C ALA A 291 -103.21 72.54 -1.48
N ARG A 292 -103.49 71.25 -1.28
CA ARG A 292 -104.87 70.73 -1.17
C ARG A 292 -105.67 71.36 -0.02
N HIS A 293 -105.03 72.09 0.91
CA HIS A 293 -105.68 72.61 2.11
C HIS A 293 -105.34 74.08 2.47
N THR A 294 -104.82 74.89 1.53
CA THR A 294 -104.46 76.30 1.85
C THR A 294 -104.80 77.27 0.71
N HIS A 295 -105.91 78.00 0.83
CA HIS A 295 -106.23 79.18 0.02
C HIS A 295 -106.42 80.40 0.93
N SER A 296 -106.09 81.61 0.44
CA SER A 296 -106.02 82.85 1.25
C SER A 296 -107.31 83.22 1.97
N ASN A 297 -108.46 82.76 1.46
CA ASN A 297 -109.77 83.04 2.05
C ASN A 297 -110.27 81.89 2.95
N LYS A 298 -109.42 80.92 3.32
CA LYS A 298 -109.80 79.73 4.09
C LYS A 298 -110.54 80.11 5.38
N THR A 299 -109.97 80.99 6.18
CA THR A 299 -110.56 81.41 7.46
C THR A 299 -111.91 82.13 7.28
N ASN A 300 -112.04 82.95 6.22
CA ASN A 300 -113.29 83.65 5.92
C ASN A 300 -114.39 82.73 5.38
N LEU A 301 -114.05 81.73 4.56
CA LEU A 301 -115.02 80.74 4.08
C LEU A 301 -115.42 79.74 5.18
N ASP A 302 -114.49 79.34 6.04
CA ASP A 302 -114.77 78.43 7.15
C ASP A 302 -115.75 79.05 8.19
N GLU A 303 -115.77 80.39 8.33
CA GLU A 303 -116.65 81.11 9.27
C GLU A 303 -118.06 81.43 8.71
N ILE A 304 -118.22 81.51 7.39
CA ILE A 304 -119.52 81.83 6.76
C ILE A 304 -120.58 80.75 7.02
N ASN A 305 -120.16 79.51 7.37
CA ASN A 305 -120.96 78.35 7.77
C ASN A 305 -122.39 78.27 7.18
N GLN A 306 -122.48 78.60 5.90
CA GLN A 306 -123.67 78.50 5.07
C GLN A 306 -123.15 78.18 3.68
N ASP A 307 -123.72 77.15 3.06
CA ASP A 307 -123.47 76.90 1.63
C ASP A 307 -124.12 78.05 0.86
N LEU A 308 -123.28 78.94 0.32
CA LEU A 308 -123.69 80.00 -0.59
C LEU A 308 -123.41 79.52 -2.00
N ALA A 309 -124.46 79.19 -2.74
CA ALA A 309 -124.38 79.05 -4.18
C ALA A 309 -124.27 80.43 -4.85
N THR A 310 -123.72 80.48 -6.06
CA THR A 310 -123.58 81.74 -6.84
C THR A 310 -124.92 82.37 -7.23
N THR A 311 -126.04 81.78 -6.83
CA THR A 311 -127.41 82.20 -7.15
C THR A 311 -128.23 82.60 -5.93
N ASP A 312 -127.66 82.53 -4.72
CA ASP A 312 -128.42 82.77 -3.50
C ASP A 312 -128.57 84.28 -3.22
N ASP A 313 -129.80 84.72 -2.98
CA ASP A 313 -130.10 86.08 -2.52
C ASP A 313 -129.80 86.20 -1.02
N VAL A 314 -128.85 87.05 -0.66
CA VAL A 314 -128.38 87.20 0.73
C VAL A 314 -129.05 88.41 1.38
N SER A 315 -129.73 88.18 2.52
CA SER A 315 -130.34 89.25 3.32
C SER A 315 -129.42 89.67 4.47
N PHE A 316 -129.14 90.96 4.59
CA PHE A 316 -128.25 91.52 5.61
C PHE A 316 -129.04 92.26 6.69
N ASN A 317 -128.74 91.96 7.95
CA ASN A 317 -129.47 92.50 9.10
C ASN A 317 -129.23 94.02 9.32
N SER A 318 -128.13 94.57 8.78
CA SER A 318 -127.93 96.01 8.69
C SER A 318 -127.09 96.35 7.47
N VAL A 319 -127.57 97.25 6.61
CA VAL A 319 -126.81 97.81 5.50
C VAL A 319 -126.52 99.27 5.81
N SER A 320 -125.24 99.60 5.96
CA SER A 320 -124.80 100.99 6.10
C SER A 320 -124.20 101.45 4.78
N ALA A 321 -124.86 102.39 4.11
CA ALA A 321 -124.40 102.98 2.86
C ALA A 321 -124.42 104.51 2.98
N THR A 322 -123.33 105.16 2.59
CA THR A 322 -123.25 106.63 2.50
C THR A 322 -123.63 107.05 1.08
N LEU A 323 -124.77 107.72 0.92
CA LEU A 323 -125.27 108.19 -0.38
C LEU A 323 -124.99 109.69 -0.55
N ASN A 324 -123.99 110.04 -1.37
CA ASN A 324 -123.68 111.43 -1.74
C ASN A 324 -124.28 111.77 -3.11
N GLY A 325 -124.95 112.93 -3.23
CA GLY A 325 -125.33 113.51 -4.53
C GLY A 325 -126.81 113.36 -4.96
N ILE A 326 -127.73 113.02 -4.05
CA ILE A 326 -129.17 113.01 -4.39
C ILE A 326 -129.75 114.42 -4.25
N ASP A 327 -130.23 114.96 -5.36
CA ASP A 327 -131.01 116.20 -5.43
C ASP A 327 -132.34 115.99 -4.68
N LYS A 328 -132.52 116.73 -3.58
CA LYS A 328 -133.70 116.65 -2.70
C LYS A 328 -135.01 117.02 -3.41
N ALA A 329 -134.94 117.64 -4.59
CA ALA A 329 -136.11 117.91 -5.44
C ALA A 329 -136.74 116.64 -6.06
N VAL A 330 -136.00 115.52 -6.12
CA VAL A 330 -136.45 114.25 -6.73
C VAL A 330 -137.13 113.33 -5.71
N ILE A 331 -137.18 113.72 -4.44
CA ILE A 331 -137.97 112.99 -3.44
C ILE A 331 -139.44 113.41 -3.59
N THR A 332 -140.06 113.00 -4.69
CA THR A 332 -141.43 113.46 -5.01
C THR A 332 -142.48 112.74 -4.17
N LYS A 333 -142.19 111.54 -3.63
CA LYS A 333 -143.14 110.75 -2.84
C LYS A 333 -142.41 109.84 -1.85
N LEU A 334 -142.29 110.27 -0.60
CA LEU A 334 -142.11 109.33 0.50
C LEU A 334 -143.51 108.92 0.95
N TYR A 335 -143.89 107.69 0.62
CA TYR A 335 -145.03 107.05 1.27
C TYR A 335 -144.51 106.25 2.46
N GLN A 336 -145.30 106.17 3.53
CA GLN A 336 -145.13 105.06 4.46
C GLN A 336 -145.34 103.73 3.71
N PRO A 337 -144.78 102.61 4.19
CA PRO A 337 -144.83 101.32 3.49
C PRO A 337 -146.23 100.83 3.08
N ASP A 338 -147.30 101.39 3.66
CA ASP A 338 -148.70 101.01 3.42
C ASP A 338 -149.48 101.91 2.43
N GLY A 339 -148.90 103.04 1.98
CA GLY A 339 -149.38 103.80 0.81
C GLY A 339 -150.65 104.65 0.95
N THR A 340 -151.22 104.87 2.15
CA THR A 340 -152.61 105.39 2.26
C THR A 340 -152.84 106.87 2.61
N ASN A 341 -151.85 107.68 3.04
CA ASN A 341 -152.05 109.14 3.26
C ASN A 341 -150.79 110.00 2.94
N PRO A 342 -150.90 111.21 2.35
CA PRO A 342 -149.79 112.16 2.19
C PRO A 342 -149.50 112.99 3.46
N PHE A 343 -148.23 113.42 3.57
CA PHE A 343 -147.60 113.95 4.78
C PHE A 343 -148.10 115.34 5.24
N VAL A 344 -148.11 115.51 6.57
CA VAL A 344 -148.06 116.82 7.23
C VAL A 344 -146.59 117.18 7.45
N TYR A 345 -146.15 118.37 7.06
CA TYR A 345 -144.85 118.89 7.47
C TYR A 345 -144.89 120.40 7.75
N THR A 346 -144.00 120.83 8.64
CA THR A 346 -143.74 122.22 8.96
C THR A 346 -142.49 122.68 8.23
N ASP A 347 -142.53 123.88 7.66
CA ASP A 347 -141.35 124.45 7.05
C ASP A 347 -140.36 124.99 8.09
N ASN A 348 -139.17 125.36 7.62
CA ASN A 348 -138.09 125.88 8.46
C ASN A 348 -138.43 127.25 9.12
N GLY A 349 -139.49 127.93 8.67
CA GLY A 349 -140.00 129.17 9.29
C GLY A 349 -141.06 128.91 10.37
N GLY A 350 -141.48 127.65 10.55
CA GLY A 350 -142.49 127.25 11.52
C GLY A 350 -143.93 127.30 11.01
N SER A 351 -144.16 127.53 9.71
CA SER A 351 -145.51 127.49 9.14
C SER A 351 -145.88 126.07 8.73
N LEU A 352 -147.11 125.68 9.06
CA LEU A 352 -147.68 124.38 8.73
C LEU A 352 -148.36 124.43 7.37
N HIS A 353 -148.00 123.53 6.46
CA HIS A 353 -148.61 123.43 5.14
C HIS A 353 -149.39 122.12 5.02
N ILE A 354 -150.64 122.21 4.57
CA ILE A 354 -151.56 121.08 4.35
C ILE A 354 -152.15 121.26 2.95
N ASP A 355 -152.10 120.22 2.12
CA ASP A 355 -152.60 120.25 0.75
C ASP A 355 -153.80 119.28 0.63
N GLY A 356 -155.01 119.85 0.55
CA GLY A 356 -156.29 119.12 0.54
C GLY A 356 -157.38 119.84 1.36
N ASP A 357 -158.63 119.78 0.90
CA ASP A 357 -159.75 120.51 1.51
C ASP A 357 -160.02 120.05 2.95
N ILE A 358 -159.93 121.00 3.90
CA ILE A 358 -160.43 120.81 5.27
C ILE A 358 -161.94 121.06 5.23
N THR A 359 -162.72 120.01 4.98
CA THR A 359 -164.18 120.07 5.20
C THR A 359 -164.47 119.91 6.68
N GLN A 360 -164.60 121.04 7.38
CA GLN A 360 -165.18 121.12 8.72
C GLN A 360 -166.71 121.10 8.63
N SER A 361 -167.35 120.20 9.38
CA SER A 361 -168.73 120.38 9.86
C SER A 361 -168.78 119.75 11.26
N GLY A 362 -168.85 120.46 12.39
CA GLY A 362 -169.66 121.64 12.70
C GLY A 362 -171.05 121.18 13.16
N SER A 363 -171.23 120.83 14.44
CA SER A 363 -171.83 121.63 15.54
C SER A 363 -173.33 121.93 15.31
N THR A 364 -174.27 121.40 16.08
CA THR A 364 -174.26 120.70 17.37
C THR A 364 -174.43 119.19 17.28
#